data_AF-A0A261GNN0-F1
#
_entry.id   AF-A0A261GNN0-F1
#
_cell.length_a   1.000
_cell.length_b   1.000
_cell.length_c   1.000
_cell.angle_alpha   90.00
_cell.angle_beta   90.00
_cell.angle_gamma   90.00
#
_symmetry.space_group_name_H-M   'P 1'
#
loop_
_entity.id
_entity.type
_entity.pdbx_description
1 polymer ?
#
loop_
_entity_poly.entity_id
_entity_poly.type
_entity_poly.pdbx_seq_one_letter_code
_entity_poly.pdbx_strand_id
1 'polypeptide(L)'
;MLYPEHIIKRVSEIGVLACEQGWLQDAELIFSGVAAIADDVNSHTAAGLGMAATKIAAGDFESGIRLLSDNLASLDYDNMDALALLVYAMKRSGRDKDAEELIPKLTSHPQFKGSLAEEILLAAEG
;
A
#
# COMPACT_ATOMS: atom_id res chain seq x y z
N MET A 1 0.93 -26.13 8.22
CA MET A 1 0.42 -25.54 9.46
C MET A 1 -0.39 -24.34 9.04
N LEU A 2 -1.67 -24.26 9.40
CA LEU A 2 -2.53 -23.11 9.07
C LEU A 2 -2.56 -22.20 10.30
N TYR A 3 -2.24 -20.93 10.13
CA TYR A 3 -2.27 -19.94 11.20
C TYR A 3 -3.67 -19.34 11.28
N PRO A 4 -4.20 -19.05 12.49
CA PRO A 4 -5.49 -18.39 12.60
C PRO A 4 -5.47 -16.99 11.96
N GLU A 5 -6.52 -16.64 11.21
CA GLU A 5 -6.66 -15.34 10.52
C GLU A 5 -6.45 -14.13 11.45
N HIS A 6 -6.95 -14.20 12.69
CA HIS A 6 -6.77 -13.12 13.66
C HIS A 6 -5.30 -12.89 14.08
N ILE A 7 -4.46 -13.93 13.99
CA ILE A 7 -3.01 -13.81 14.23
C ILE A 7 -2.36 -13.13 13.05
N ILE A 8 -2.68 -13.57 11.82
CA ILE A 8 -2.20 -12.96 10.58
C ILE A 8 -2.52 -11.45 10.57
N LYS A 9 -3.78 -11.10 10.83
CA LYS A 9 -4.22 -9.70 10.92
C LYS A 9 -3.44 -8.90 11.95
N ARG A 10 -3.26 -9.43 13.16
CA ARG A 10 -2.55 -8.74 14.23
C ARG A 10 -1.07 -8.54 13.92
N VAL A 11 -0.42 -9.50 13.27
CA VAL A 11 0.96 -9.36 12.83
C VAL A 11 1.07 -8.30 11.72
N SER A 12 0.13 -8.26 10.78
CA SER A 12 0.06 -7.18 9.77
C SER A 12 -0.12 -5.80 10.39
N GLU A 13 -0.99 -5.65 11.40
CA GLU A 13 -1.17 -4.40 12.15
C GLU A 13 0.14 -3.94 12.83
N ILE A 14 0.93 -4.88 13.37
CA ILE A 14 2.26 -4.56 13.92
C ILE A 14 3.22 -4.09 12.81
N GLY A 15 3.16 -4.70 11.62
CA GLY A 15 3.94 -4.27 10.46
C GLY A 15 3.61 -2.84 10.03
N VAL A 16 2.32 -2.47 10.04
CA VAL A 16 1.86 -1.10 9.75
C VAL A 16 2.44 -0.13 10.78
N LEU A 17 2.33 -0.42 12.07
CA LEU A 17 2.87 0.43 13.14
C LEU A 17 4.40 0.58 13.02
N ALA A 18 5.12 -0.50 12.71
CA ALA A 18 6.56 -0.42 12.50
C ALA A 18 6.91 0.52 11.32
N CYS A 19 6.15 0.44 10.22
CA CYS A 19 6.32 1.34 9.08
C CYS A 19 6.07 2.80 9.46
N GLU A 20 4.97 3.09 10.17
CA GLU A 20 4.62 4.45 10.62
C GLU A 20 5.66 5.06 11.57
N GLN A 21 6.34 4.23 12.37
CA GLN A 21 7.42 4.66 13.26
C GLN A 21 8.78 4.77 12.55
N GLY A 22 8.85 4.49 11.24
CA GLY A 22 10.09 4.51 10.47
C GLY A 22 11.01 3.31 10.74
N TRP A 23 10.51 2.25 11.39
CA TRP A 23 11.23 0.99 11.58
C TRP A 23 11.11 0.12 10.33
N LEU A 24 11.62 0.64 9.21
CA LEU A 24 11.34 0.10 7.88
C LEU A 24 11.87 -1.32 7.71
N GLN A 25 13.05 -1.62 8.26
CA GLN A 25 13.62 -2.98 8.21
C GLN A 25 12.75 -4.00 8.96
N ASP A 26 12.20 -3.61 10.11
CA ASP A 26 11.32 -4.46 10.91
C ASP A 26 9.97 -4.66 10.20
N ALA A 27 9.41 -3.58 9.62
CA ALA A 27 8.20 -3.66 8.83
C ALA A 27 8.34 -4.62 7.64
N GLU A 28 9.45 -4.54 6.88
CA GLU A 28 9.72 -5.47 5.78
C GLU A 28 9.81 -6.93 6.25
N LEU A 29 10.51 -7.16 7.37
CA LEU A 29 10.63 -8.50 7.95
C LEU A 29 9.25 -9.06 8.36
N ILE A 30 8.44 -8.23 9.01
CA ILE A 30 7.09 -8.60 9.44
C ILE A 30 6.20 -8.94 8.24
N PHE A 31 6.10 -8.06 7.24
CA PHE A 31 5.26 -8.30 6.07
C PHE A 31 5.74 -9.49 5.24
N SER A 32 7.04 -9.73 5.16
CA SER A 32 7.60 -10.95 4.55
C SER A 32 7.14 -12.21 5.30
N GLY A 33 7.15 -12.16 6.63
CA GLY A 33 6.64 -13.23 7.49
C GLY A 33 5.16 -13.48 7.27
N VAL A 34 4.34 -12.42 7.20
CA VAL A 34 2.90 -12.52 6.91
C VAL A 34 2.66 -13.17 5.54
N ALA A 35 3.33 -12.69 4.50
CA ALA A 35 3.18 -13.23 3.14
C ALA A 35 3.54 -14.72 3.06
N ALA A 36 4.49 -15.18 3.88
CA ALA A 36 4.90 -16.59 3.93
C ALA A 36 3.90 -17.50 4.66
N ILE A 37 3.02 -16.96 5.52
CA ILE A 37 2.03 -17.73 6.29
C ILE A 37 0.59 -17.51 5.83
N ALA A 38 0.32 -16.48 5.03
CA ALA A 38 -0.99 -16.20 4.45
C ALA A 38 -1.40 -17.33 3.49
N ASP A 39 -2.56 -17.92 3.74
CA ASP A 39 -3.16 -18.98 2.93
C ASP A 39 -4.33 -18.49 2.07
N ASP A 40 -4.78 -17.25 2.28
CA ASP A 40 -5.81 -16.58 1.49
C ASP A 40 -5.27 -15.36 0.72
N VAL A 41 -5.95 -15.04 -0.38
CA VAL A 41 -5.57 -13.95 -1.29
C VAL A 41 -5.62 -12.60 -0.59
N ASN A 42 -6.58 -12.36 0.32
CA ASN A 42 -6.74 -11.07 0.96
C ASN A 42 -5.58 -10.78 1.91
N SER A 43 -5.20 -11.75 2.74
CA SER A 43 -4.05 -11.64 3.64
C SER A 43 -2.73 -11.49 2.89
N HIS A 44 -2.54 -12.25 1.80
CA HIS A 44 -1.36 -12.11 0.95
C HIS A 44 -1.27 -10.73 0.32
N THR A 45 -2.40 -10.23 -0.19
CA THR A 45 -2.48 -8.90 -0.80
C THR A 45 -2.25 -7.79 0.22
N ALA A 46 -2.83 -7.90 1.42
CA ALA A 46 -2.62 -6.93 2.50
C ALA A 46 -1.13 -6.84 2.91
N ALA A 47 -0.44 -7.98 2.99
CA ALA A 47 1.00 -8.00 3.25
C ALA A 47 1.80 -7.36 2.10
N GLY A 48 1.40 -7.62 0.85
CA GLY A 48 1.98 -6.99 -0.33
C GLY A 48 1.83 -5.47 -0.35
N LEU A 49 0.65 -4.96 0.00
CA LEU A 49 0.39 -3.52 0.13
C LEU A 49 1.21 -2.89 1.27
N GLY A 50 1.31 -3.56 2.42
CA GLY A 50 2.15 -3.11 3.53
C GLY A 50 3.64 -3.06 3.18
N MET A 51 4.13 -4.07 2.47
CA MET A 51 5.49 -4.08 1.92
C MET A 51 5.70 -2.92 0.95
N ALA A 52 4.74 -2.64 0.07
CA ALA A 52 4.84 -1.55 -0.90
C ALA A 52 4.90 -0.18 -0.22
N ALA A 53 4.06 0.04 0.80
CA ALA A 53 4.10 1.25 1.62
C ALA A 53 5.45 1.42 2.32
N THR A 54 6.02 0.33 2.82
CA THR A 54 7.35 0.34 3.46
C THR A 54 8.45 0.75 2.47
N LYS A 55 8.42 0.24 1.22
CA LYS A 55 9.36 0.65 0.16
C LYS A 55 9.24 2.13 -0.17
N ILE A 56 8.01 2.63 -0.28
CA ILE A 56 7.74 4.05 -0.55
C ILE A 56 8.25 4.93 0.60
N ALA A 57 8.02 4.53 1.85
CA ALA A 57 8.54 5.23 3.03
C ALA A 57 10.08 5.25 3.07
N ALA A 58 10.74 4.22 2.53
CA ALA A 58 12.19 4.17 2.37
C ALA A 58 12.73 5.02 1.20
N GLY A 59 11.85 5.61 0.37
CA GLY A 59 12.21 6.32 -0.85
C GLY A 59 12.45 5.41 -2.07
N ASP A 60 12.24 4.10 -1.94
CA ASP A 60 12.29 3.15 -3.06
C ASP A 60 10.93 3.12 -3.79
N PHE A 61 10.65 4.23 -4.50
CA PHE A 61 9.39 4.43 -5.21
C PHE A 61 9.17 3.40 -6.32
N GLU A 62 10.21 3.00 -7.05
CA GLU A 62 10.08 2.05 -8.16
C GLU A 62 9.64 0.66 -7.68
N SER A 63 10.25 0.14 -6.61
CA SER A 63 9.80 -1.13 -6.02
C SER A 63 8.40 -1.01 -5.43
N GLY A 64 8.10 0.13 -4.78
CA GLY A 64 6.78 0.41 -4.22
C GLY A 64 5.67 0.46 -5.27
N ILE A 65 5.89 1.16 -6.38
CA ILE A 65 4.97 1.24 -7.52
C ILE A 65 4.69 -0.15 -8.07
N ARG A 66 5.75 -0.95 -8.33
CA ARG A 66 5.57 -2.32 -8.85
C ARG A 66 4.70 -3.15 -7.93
N LEU A 67 5.00 -3.17 -6.63
CA LEU A 67 4.23 -3.95 -5.66
C LEU A 67 2.78 -3.46 -5.55
N LEU A 68 2.54 -2.15 -5.52
CA LEU A 68 1.19 -1.60 -5.49
C LEU A 68 0.40 -1.96 -6.74
N SER A 69 0.99 -1.82 -7.94
CA SER A 69 0.31 -2.18 -9.20
C SER A 69 -0.04 -3.66 -9.25
N ASP A 70 0.88 -4.55 -8.87
CA ASP A 70 0.65 -6.00 -8.88
C ASP A 70 -0.48 -6.38 -7.89
N ASN A 71 -0.46 -5.81 -6.68
CA ASN A 71 -1.45 -6.12 -5.64
C ASN A 71 -2.82 -5.46 -5.92
N LEU A 72 -2.86 -4.20 -6.38
CA LEU A 72 -4.11 -3.52 -6.73
C LEU A 72 -4.82 -4.18 -7.92
N ALA A 73 -4.08 -4.69 -8.90
CA ALA A 73 -4.66 -5.45 -10.01
C ALA A 73 -5.43 -6.68 -9.51
N SER A 74 -4.97 -7.31 -8.42
CA SER A 74 -5.66 -8.46 -7.81
C SER A 74 -6.94 -8.07 -7.04
N LEU A 75 -7.10 -6.78 -6.71
CA LEU A 75 -8.25 -6.21 -6.01
C LEU A 75 -9.15 -5.37 -6.93
N ASP A 76 -8.97 -5.44 -8.25
CA ASP A 76 -9.66 -4.58 -9.23
C ASP A 76 -9.57 -3.08 -8.88
N TYR A 77 -8.45 -2.67 -8.27
CA TYR A 77 -8.19 -1.29 -7.82
C TYR A 77 -9.21 -0.73 -6.81
N ASP A 78 -9.92 -1.58 -6.07
CA ASP A 78 -10.97 -1.16 -5.12
C ASP A 78 -10.43 -0.57 -3.80
N ASN A 79 -9.11 -0.66 -3.56
CA ASN A 79 -8.48 -0.10 -2.37
C ASN A 79 -8.01 1.35 -2.64
N MET A 80 -8.83 2.33 -2.25
CA MET A 80 -8.55 3.76 -2.43
C MET A 80 -7.22 4.22 -1.82
N ASP A 81 -6.90 3.78 -0.60
CA ASP A 81 -5.70 4.24 0.10
C ASP A 81 -4.43 3.74 -0.62
N ALA A 82 -4.45 2.48 -1.07
CA ALA A 82 -3.38 1.92 -1.89
C ALA A 82 -3.30 2.59 -3.27
N LEU A 83 -4.43 2.95 -3.88
CA LEU A 83 -4.46 3.70 -5.15
C LEU A 83 -3.90 5.13 -4.98
N ALA A 84 -4.26 5.82 -3.89
CA ALA A 84 -3.71 7.13 -3.56
C ALA A 84 -2.19 7.05 -3.33
N LEU A 85 -1.74 6.02 -2.63
CA LEU A 85 -0.33 5.77 -2.39
C LEU A 85 0.44 5.44 -3.67
N LEU A 86 -0.20 4.77 -4.64
CA LEU A 86 0.37 4.52 -5.96
C LEU A 86 0.55 5.83 -6.73
N VAL A 87 -0.49 6.67 -6.74
CA VAL A 87 -0.43 8.02 -7.34
C VAL A 87 0.68 8.85 -6.70
N TYR A 88 0.77 8.84 -5.37
CA TYR A 88 1.83 9.52 -4.63
C TYR A 88 3.21 9.04 -5.08
N ALA A 89 3.46 7.73 -5.09
CA ALA A 89 4.74 7.18 -5.50
C ALA A 89 5.10 7.50 -6.96
N MET A 90 4.12 7.47 -7.87
CA MET A 90 4.29 7.85 -9.27
C MET A 90 4.70 9.32 -9.42
N LYS A 91 4.02 10.26 -8.75
CA LYS A 91 4.43 11.68 -8.78
C LYS A 91 5.83 11.88 -8.21
N ARG A 92 6.14 11.25 -7.07
CA ARG A 92 7.46 11.37 -6.41
C ARG A 92 8.62 10.75 -7.20
N SER A 93 8.33 9.85 -8.13
CA SER A 93 9.31 9.25 -9.05
C SER A 93 9.35 9.95 -10.42
N GLY A 94 8.55 11.00 -10.65
CA GLY A 94 8.49 11.74 -11.92
C GLY A 94 7.65 11.07 -13.01
N ARG A 95 6.80 10.09 -12.64
CA ARG A 95 5.83 9.42 -13.53
C ARG A 95 4.49 10.15 -13.52
N ASP A 96 4.53 11.47 -13.77
CA ASP A 96 3.35 12.34 -13.61
C ASP A 96 2.18 11.93 -14.51
N LYS A 97 2.47 11.49 -15.73
CA LYS A 97 1.44 11.04 -16.69
C LYS A 97 0.71 9.80 -16.19
N ASP A 98 1.43 8.81 -15.69
CA ASP A 98 0.86 7.57 -15.15
C ASP A 98 -0.04 7.90 -13.95
N ALA A 99 0.40 8.84 -13.10
CA ALA A 99 -0.37 9.33 -11.96
C ALA A 99 -1.66 10.05 -12.41
N GLU A 100 -1.58 10.94 -13.40
CA GLU A 100 -2.73 11.69 -13.94
C GLU A 100 -3.84 10.77 -14.48
N GLU A 101 -3.49 9.62 -15.05
CA GLU A 101 -4.47 8.63 -15.51
C GLU A 101 -5.25 7.96 -14.37
N LEU A 102 -4.67 7.87 -13.17
CA LEU A 102 -5.26 7.20 -12.02
C LEU A 102 -6.04 8.15 -11.09
N ILE A 103 -5.70 9.43 -11.05
CA ILE A 103 -6.38 10.44 -10.21
C ILE A 103 -7.90 10.48 -10.42
N PRO A 104 -8.47 10.40 -11.65
CA PRO A 104 -9.91 10.38 -11.85
C PRO A 104 -10.60 9.18 -11.19
N LYS A 105 -9.93 8.00 -11.15
CA LYS A 105 -10.47 6.82 -10.48
C LYS A 105 -10.57 7.02 -8.96
N LEU A 106 -9.60 7.74 -8.39
CA LEU A 106 -9.57 8.06 -6.97
C LEU A 106 -10.63 9.13 -6.62
N THR A 107 -10.63 10.25 -7.34
CA THR A 107 -11.44 11.44 -7.01
C THR A 107 -12.93 11.28 -7.31
N SER A 108 -13.30 10.34 -8.18
CA SER A 108 -14.70 10.00 -8.47
C SER A 108 -15.34 9.10 -7.42
N HIS A 109 -14.55 8.53 -6.49
CA HIS A 109 -15.09 7.65 -5.47
C HIS A 109 -15.93 8.43 -4.44
N PRO A 110 -17.15 7.98 -4.08
CA PRO A 110 -18.06 8.73 -3.20
C PRO A 110 -17.49 9.06 -1.82
N GLN A 111 -16.58 8.21 -1.33
CA GLN A 111 -15.95 8.33 -0.01
C GLN A 111 -14.60 9.06 -0.05
N PHE A 112 -14.18 9.57 -1.21
CA PHE A 112 -12.87 10.20 -1.36
C PHE A 112 -12.70 11.44 -0.46
N LYS A 113 -13.72 12.31 -0.38
CA LYS A 113 -13.64 13.54 0.42
C LYS A 113 -13.60 13.24 1.92
N GLY A 114 -12.63 13.81 2.61
CA GLY A 114 -12.36 13.62 4.04
C GLY A 114 -11.71 12.27 4.37
N SER A 115 -11.22 11.54 3.36
CA SER A 115 -10.54 10.26 3.55
C SER A 115 -9.02 10.43 3.63
N LEU A 116 -8.35 9.40 4.13
CA LEU A 116 -6.89 9.30 4.11
C LEU A 116 -6.35 9.37 2.66
N ALA A 117 -7.05 8.78 1.69
CA ALA A 117 -6.70 8.87 0.28
C ALA A 117 -6.65 10.31 -0.25
N GLU A 118 -7.51 11.22 0.23
CA GLU A 118 -7.45 12.64 -0.12
C GLU A 118 -6.20 13.31 0.48
N GLU A 119 -5.89 13.02 1.74
CA GLU A 119 -4.68 13.53 2.41
C GLU A 119 -3.39 13.09 1.70
N ILE A 120 -3.32 11.81 1.31
CA ILE A 120 -2.19 11.25 0.55
C ILE A 120 -2.06 11.94 -0.81
N LEU A 121 -3.18 12.16 -1.51
CA LEU A 121 -3.15 12.82 -2.81
C LEU A 121 -2.67 14.27 -2.68
N LEU A 122 -3.14 15.02 -1.69
CA LEU A 122 -2.69 16.39 -1.43
C LEU A 122 -1.19 16.46 -1.12
N ALA A 123 -0.67 15.49 -0.36
CA ALA A 123 0.76 15.37 -0.09
C ALA A 123 1.59 15.04 -1.35
N ALA A 124 0.96 14.50 -2.40
CA ALA A 124 1.63 14.24 -3.68
C ALA A 124 1.77 15.48 -4.58
N GLU A 125 1.08 16.58 -4.26
CA GLU A 125 1.12 17.84 -5.03
C GLU A 125 2.14 18.85 -4.49
N GLY A 126 2.65 18.64 -3.28
CA GLY A 126 3.67 19.48 -2.62
C GLY A 126 5.09 18.97 -2.80
#